data_AF-A0A7C2ZYB3-F1
#
_entry.id   AF-A0A7C2ZYB3-F1
#
_cell.length_a   1.000
_cell.length_b   1.000
_cell.length_c   1.000
_cell.angle_alpha   90.00
_cell.angle_beta   90.00
_cell.angle_gamma   90.00
#
_symmetry.space_group_name_H-M   'P 1'
#
loop_
_entity.id
_entity.type
_entity.pdbx_description
1 polymer ?
#
loop_
_entity_poly.entity_id
_entity_poly.type
_entity_poly.pdbx_seq_one_letter_code
_entity_poly.pdbx_strand_id
1 'polypeptide(L)'
;MSTVRELAPSVDRQRILSELRAFARIGYSPDGGINRLAFSRADRQARQVLLHRLRSLGLEPRVDAFGNVFGRLPVAREPALPPVLVGSHLDTVPGGGRFDGAAGVVAALEVVAAIRQHGVVPRRPVEVVSFACEESSRCGREVVLA
;
A
#
# COMPACT_ATOMS: atom_id res chain seq x y z
N MET A 1 -14.84 19.35 28.05
CA MET A 1 -14.97 18.24 27.06
C MET A 1 -14.12 18.56 25.84
N SER A 2 -12.79 18.38 25.93
CA SER A 2 -11.82 18.93 24.96
C SER A 2 -10.59 18.02 24.79
N THR A 3 -10.75 16.73 24.49
CA THR A 3 -9.59 15.81 24.67
C THR A 3 -9.44 14.64 23.71
N VAL A 4 -10.18 14.58 22.59
CA VAL A 4 -9.93 13.52 21.57
C VAL A 4 -9.44 14.07 20.23
N ARG A 5 -9.66 15.36 19.95
CA ARG A 5 -9.35 15.96 18.64
C ARG A 5 -7.89 16.40 18.46
N GLU A 6 -7.12 16.50 19.54
CA GLU A 6 -5.75 17.05 19.53
C GLU A 6 -4.62 16.01 19.39
N LEU A 7 -4.91 14.70 19.40
CA LEU A 7 -3.88 13.66 19.50
C LEU A 7 -3.82 12.68 18.33
N ALA A 8 -4.77 12.73 17.39
CA ALA A 8 -4.69 11.92 16.18
C ALA A 8 -3.85 12.64 15.11
N PRO A 9 -2.80 12.02 14.55
CA PRO A 9 -2.07 12.58 13.42
C PRO A 9 -3.06 12.94 12.31
N SER A 10 -3.02 14.17 11.82
CA SER A 10 -3.88 14.57 10.72
C SER A 10 -3.40 13.94 9.40
N VAL A 11 -4.33 13.42 8.60
CA VAL A 11 -4.04 12.89 7.28
C VAL A 11 -4.12 13.98 6.22
N ASP A 12 -3.28 13.88 5.19
CA ASP A 12 -3.21 14.82 4.07
C ASP A 12 -4.02 14.33 2.88
N ARG A 13 -5.16 14.98 2.65
CA ARG A 13 -6.05 14.68 1.51
C ARG A 13 -5.34 14.82 0.16
N GLN A 14 -4.47 15.82 -0.02
CA GLN A 14 -3.80 16.05 -1.30
C GLN A 14 -2.79 14.94 -1.59
N ARG A 15 -2.06 14.49 -0.58
CA ARG A 15 -1.14 13.34 -0.68
C ARG A 15 -1.88 12.06 -1.05
N ILE A 16 -3.00 11.77 -0.38
CA ILE A 16 -3.88 10.63 -0.71
C ILE A 16 -4.34 10.68 -2.18
N LEU A 17 -4.90 11.81 -2.62
CA LEU A 17 -5.40 11.95 -3.98
C LEU A 17 -4.28 11.88 -5.02
N SER A 18 -3.09 12.38 -4.70
CA SER A 18 -1.91 12.30 -5.57
C SER A 18 -1.45 10.86 -5.73
N GLU A 19 -1.35 10.10 -4.64
CA GLU A 19 -0.93 8.69 -4.68
C GLU A 19 -1.97 7.81 -5.38
N LEU A 20 -3.26 8.02 -5.12
CA LEU A 20 -4.34 7.34 -5.86
C LEU A 20 -4.22 7.58 -7.38
N ARG A 21 -3.98 8.82 -7.80
CA ARG A 21 -3.75 9.13 -9.23
C ARG A 21 -2.48 8.49 -9.77
N ALA A 22 -1.41 8.43 -8.97
CA ALA A 22 -0.15 7.82 -9.39
C ALA A 22 -0.32 6.31 -9.64
N PHE A 23 -0.95 5.59 -8.70
CA PHE A 23 -1.26 4.17 -8.90
C PHE A 23 -2.28 3.95 -10.02
N ALA A 24 -3.26 4.84 -10.19
CA ALA A 24 -4.26 4.73 -11.26
C ALA A 24 -3.68 4.83 -12.69
N ARG A 25 -2.50 5.43 -12.85
CA ARG A 25 -1.80 5.50 -14.15
C ARG A 25 -1.14 4.17 -14.54
N ILE A 26 -0.86 3.29 -13.58
CA ILE A 26 -0.15 2.04 -13.83
C ILE A 26 -1.17 0.97 -14.25
N GLY A 27 -1.09 0.56 -15.51
CA GLY A 27 -2.06 -0.35 -16.11
C GLY A 27 -3.30 0.36 -16.66
N TYR A 28 -3.30 1.68 -16.77
CA TYR A 28 -4.42 2.43 -17.37
C TYR A 28 -4.72 1.93 -18.80
N SER A 29 -5.99 1.70 -19.08
CA SER A 29 -6.50 1.30 -20.40
C SER A 29 -7.28 2.46 -21.05
N PRO A 30 -7.26 2.61 -22.39
CA PRO A 30 -8.01 3.66 -23.09
C PRO A 30 -9.52 3.67 -22.81
N ASP A 31 -10.09 2.53 -22.43
CA ASP A 31 -11.50 2.38 -22.01
C ASP A 31 -11.82 3.00 -20.63
N GLY A 32 -10.81 3.54 -19.94
CA GLY A 32 -10.94 4.21 -18.64
C GLY A 32 -10.69 3.31 -17.42
N GLY A 33 -10.52 2.01 -17.63
CA GLY A 33 -10.24 1.02 -16.58
C GLY A 33 -8.75 0.86 -16.27
N ILE A 34 -8.45 0.00 -15.29
CA ILE A 34 -7.10 -0.42 -14.93
C ILE A 34 -6.93 -1.91 -15.17
N ASN A 35 -5.91 -2.25 -15.96
CA ASN A 35 -5.46 -3.60 -16.26
C ASN A 35 -4.13 -3.86 -15.54
N ARG A 36 -4.21 -4.14 -14.25
CA ARG A 36 -3.07 -4.47 -13.40
C ARG A 36 -3.22 -5.85 -12.79
N LEU A 37 -3.37 -6.86 -13.64
CA LEU A 37 -3.53 -8.25 -13.19
C LEU A 37 -2.30 -8.71 -12.40
N ALA A 38 -2.51 -9.58 -11.42
CA ALA A 38 -1.46 -10.12 -10.57
C ALA A 38 -0.28 -10.68 -11.39
N PHE A 39 0.94 -10.34 -10.97
CA PHE A 39 2.21 -10.73 -11.60
C PHE A 39 2.41 -10.28 -13.06
N SER A 40 1.53 -9.44 -13.59
CA SER A 40 1.75 -8.78 -14.88
C SER A 40 2.90 -7.77 -14.80
N ARG A 41 3.35 -7.25 -15.95
CA ARG A 41 4.31 -6.13 -15.97
C ARG A 41 3.79 -4.89 -15.22
N ALA A 42 2.50 -4.59 -15.34
CA ALA A 42 1.88 -3.46 -14.63
C ALA A 42 1.86 -3.69 -13.11
N ASP A 43 1.57 -4.90 -12.65
CA ASP A 43 1.61 -5.24 -11.22
C ASP A 43 3.04 -5.16 -10.68
N ARG A 44 4.01 -5.74 -11.39
CA ARG A 44 5.45 -5.59 -11.07
C ARG A 44 5.85 -4.12 -10.94
N GLN A 45 5.42 -3.26 -11.87
CA GLN A 45 5.67 -1.82 -11.82
C GLN A 45 5.04 -1.15 -10.59
N ALA A 46 3.78 -1.47 -10.26
CA ALA A 46 3.14 -0.89 -9.08
C ALA A 46 3.81 -1.34 -7.79
N ARG A 47 4.25 -2.60 -7.68
CA ARG A 47 5.03 -3.11 -6.54
C ARG A 47 6.36 -2.37 -6.40
N GLN A 48 7.07 -2.10 -7.51
CA GLN A 48 8.30 -1.30 -7.50
C GLN A 48 8.06 0.13 -7.00
N VAL A 49 6.97 0.76 -7.46
CA VAL A 49 6.58 2.09 -6.97
C VAL A 49 6.27 2.04 -5.47
N LEU A 50 5.51 1.06 -5.01
CA LEU A 50 5.23 0.87 -3.58
C LEU A 50 6.51 0.70 -2.76
N LEU A 51 7.41 -0.19 -3.17
CA LEU A 51 8.72 -0.39 -2.50
C LEU A 51 9.50 0.92 -2.39
N HIS A 52 9.51 1.74 -3.44
CA HIS A 52 10.16 3.05 -3.42
C HIS A 52 9.45 4.04 -2.47
N ARG A 53 8.11 4.07 -2.44
CA ARG A 53 7.34 4.90 -1.50
C ARG A 53 7.60 4.52 -0.05
N LEU A 54 7.62 3.22 0.26
CA LEU A 54 7.94 2.71 1.60
C LEU A 54 9.32 3.19 2.06
N ARG A 55 10.36 3.06 1.22
CA ARG A 55 11.71 3.56 1.53
C ARG A 55 11.73 5.07 1.74
N SER A 56 11.01 5.82 0.90
CA SER A 56 10.96 7.29 0.96
C SER A 56 10.30 7.79 2.26
N LEU A 57 9.37 7.02 2.80
CA LEU A 57 8.75 7.27 4.12
C LEU A 57 9.60 6.75 5.29
N GLY A 58 10.77 6.14 5.01
CA GLY A 58 11.69 5.60 6.01
C GLY A 58 11.21 4.30 6.64
N LEU A 59 10.41 3.51 5.92
CA LEU A 59 10.06 2.14 6.30
C LEU A 59 11.10 1.16 5.74
N GLU A 60 11.17 -0.01 6.35
CA GLU A 60 11.98 -1.15 5.91
C GLU A 60 11.13 -2.07 5.03
N PRO A 61 11.27 -2.02 3.69
CA PRO A 61 10.47 -2.85 2.80
C PRO A 61 10.99 -4.30 2.75
N ARG A 62 10.06 -5.24 2.64
CA ARG A 62 10.34 -6.65 2.34
C ARG A 62 9.30 -7.21 1.38
N VAL A 63 9.68 -8.24 0.63
CA VAL A 63 8.77 -9.02 -0.20
C VAL A 63 8.88 -10.47 0.25
N ASP A 64 7.76 -11.13 0.51
CA ASP A 64 7.77 -12.54 0.89
C ASP A 64 7.78 -13.47 -0.34
N ALA A 65 7.82 -14.78 -0.10
CA ALA A 65 7.85 -15.79 -1.16
C ALA A 65 6.58 -15.83 -2.03
N PHE A 66 5.46 -15.28 -1.57
CA PHE A 66 4.21 -15.18 -2.33
C PHE A 66 4.11 -13.86 -3.11
N GLY A 67 5.09 -12.96 -2.97
CA GLY A 67 5.14 -11.67 -3.63
C GLY A 67 4.38 -10.58 -2.88
N ASN A 68 3.90 -10.83 -1.66
CA ASN A 68 3.30 -9.79 -0.83
C ASN A 68 4.37 -8.74 -0.51
N VAL A 69 4.03 -7.46 -0.64
CA VAL A 69 4.93 -6.36 -0.32
C VAL A 69 4.58 -5.84 1.06
N PHE A 70 5.58 -5.74 1.94
CA PHE A 70 5.44 -5.17 3.26
C PHE A 70 6.39 -3.99 3.43
N GLY A 71 6.05 -3.07 4.32
CA GLY A 71 6.98 -2.08 4.84
C GLY A 71 6.77 -1.86 6.32
N ARG A 72 7.81 -2.08 7.12
CA ARG A 72 7.75 -1.89 8.57
C ARG A 72 8.26 -0.51 8.96
N LEU A 73 7.48 0.20 9.77
CA LEU A 73 7.98 1.40 10.45
C LEU A 73 8.91 0.96 11.60
N PRO A 74 10.21 1.32 11.59
CA PRO A 74 11.17 0.82 12.58
C PRO A 74 10.92 1.36 13.98
N VAL A 75 10.29 2.54 14.09
CA VAL A 75 10.07 3.22 15.37
C VAL A 75 8.79 2.73 16.05
N ALA A 76 8.94 2.17 17.25
CA ALA A 76 7.87 1.76 18.15
C ALA A 76 8.36 1.76 19.61
N ARG A 77 7.47 2.02 20.58
CA ARG A 77 7.82 1.96 22.01
C ARG A 77 8.11 0.54 22.48
N GLU A 78 7.38 -0.44 21.96
CA GLU A 78 7.53 -1.86 22.29
C GLU A 78 7.75 -2.67 20.99
N PRO A 79 8.97 -2.66 20.41
CA PRO A 79 9.24 -3.24 19.09
C PRO A 79 9.12 -4.78 19.03
N ALA A 80 9.11 -5.45 20.19
CA ALA A 80 8.93 -6.89 20.31
C ALA A 80 7.46 -7.34 20.22
N LEU A 81 6.49 -6.42 20.32
CA LEU A 81 5.08 -6.77 20.17
C LEU A 81 4.75 -7.07 18.70
N PRO A 82 3.73 -7.92 18.44
CA PRO A 82 3.21 -8.13 17.09
C PRO A 82 2.82 -6.80 16.42
N PRO A 83 3.13 -6.63 15.12
CA PRO A 83 2.82 -5.41 14.40
C PRO A 83 1.31 -5.24 14.22
N VAL A 84 0.88 -3.98 14.11
CA VAL A 84 -0.42 -3.65 13.52
C VAL A 84 -0.24 -3.56 12.01
N LEU A 85 -0.86 -4.49 11.29
CA LEU A 85 -0.80 -4.58 9.83
C LEU A 85 -1.93 -3.76 9.21
N VAL A 86 -1.62 -2.89 8.26
CA VAL A 86 -2.60 -2.03 7.57
C VAL A 86 -2.32 -2.06 6.07
N GLY A 87 -3.34 -2.29 5.25
CA GLY A 87 -3.13 -2.41 3.82
C GLY A 87 -4.28 -3.09 3.09
N SER A 88 -4.02 -3.51 1.86
CA SER A 88 -4.99 -4.21 1.00
C SER A 88 -4.22 -4.87 -0.17
N HIS A 89 -4.62 -4.68 -1.42
CA HIS A 89 -3.94 -5.18 -2.62
C HIS A 89 -3.72 -4.08 -3.66
N LEU A 90 -2.87 -4.36 -4.65
CA LEU A 90 -2.66 -3.47 -5.80
C LEU A 90 -3.08 -4.11 -7.12
N ASP A 91 -3.19 -5.43 -7.22
CA ASP A 91 -3.68 -6.06 -8.44
C ASP A 91 -5.16 -5.74 -8.67
N THR A 92 -5.59 -5.82 -9.93
CA THR A 92 -6.96 -5.57 -10.35
C THR A 92 -7.47 -6.70 -11.24
N VAL A 93 -8.79 -6.81 -11.35
CA VAL A 93 -9.43 -7.47 -12.50
C VAL A 93 -9.19 -6.68 -13.81
N PRO A 94 -9.39 -7.29 -15.00
CA PRO A 94 -9.46 -6.57 -16.27
C PRO A 94 -10.52 -5.45 -16.22
N GLY A 95 -10.17 -4.25 -16.67
CA GLY A 95 -11.06 -3.09 -16.62
C GLY A 95 -11.39 -2.63 -15.20
N GLY A 96 -10.57 -2.99 -14.21
CA GLY A 96 -10.82 -2.71 -12.80
C GLY A 96 -10.89 -1.22 -12.47
N GLY A 97 -11.51 -0.92 -11.34
CA GLY A 97 -11.67 0.45 -10.82
C GLY A 97 -10.35 1.06 -10.35
N ARG A 98 -10.36 2.39 -10.12
CA ARG A 98 -9.18 3.14 -9.66
C ARG A 98 -8.91 3.02 -8.16
N PHE A 99 -9.88 2.53 -7.39
CA PHE A 99 -9.87 2.57 -5.93
C PHE A 99 -9.82 1.19 -5.28
N ASP A 100 -10.34 0.17 -5.95
CA ASP A 100 -10.38 -1.18 -5.41
C ASP A 100 -8.97 -1.69 -5.14
N GLY A 101 -8.75 -2.22 -3.93
CA GLY A 101 -7.44 -2.50 -3.34
C GLY A 101 -6.57 -1.26 -3.07
N ALA A 102 -6.29 -0.48 -4.12
CA ALA A 102 -5.34 0.63 -4.10
C ALA A 102 -5.67 1.68 -3.04
N ALA A 103 -6.95 1.94 -2.76
CA ALA A 103 -7.34 2.88 -1.71
C ALA A 103 -6.88 2.44 -0.32
N GLY A 104 -6.92 1.15 -0.01
CA GLY A 104 -6.43 0.62 1.26
C GLY A 104 -4.91 0.73 1.39
N VAL A 105 -4.18 0.43 0.31
CA VAL A 105 -2.71 0.58 0.29
C VAL A 105 -2.29 2.05 0.39
N VAL A 106 -2.96 2.96 -0.31
CA VAL A 106 -2.69 4.41 -0.22
C VAL A 106 -3.04 4.95 1.17
N ALA A 107 -4.16 4.51 1.77
CA ALA A 107 -4.51 4.88 3.14
C ALA A 107 -3.44 4.41 4.14
N ALA A 108 -2.88 3.21 3.97
CA ALA A 108 -1.80 2.71 4.81
C ALA A 108 -0.51 3.55 4.68
N LEU A 109 -0.12 3.93 3.44
CA LEU A 109 0.98 4.86 3.21
C LEU A 109 0.74 6.21 3.91
N GLU A 110 -0.48 6.72 3.81
CA GLU A 110 -0.86 7.98 4.44
C GLU A 110 -0.82 7.91 5.98
N VAL A 111 -1.31 6.83 6.58
CA VAL A 111 -1.24 6.62 8.03
C VAL A 111 0.22 6.69 8.49
N VAL A 112 1.13 6.01 7.81
CA VAL A 112 2.55 6.04 8.21
C VAL A 112 3.19 7.40 7.93
N ALA A 113 2.83 8.06 6.83
CA ALA A 113 3.27 9.42 6.55
C ALA A 113 2.81 10.40 7.65
N ALA A 114 1.57 10.31 8.10
CA ALA A 114 1.02 11.13 9.17
C ALA A 114 1.71 10.86 10.52
N ILE A 115 1.93 9.59 10.88
CA ILE A 115 2.70 9.19 12.06
C ILE A 115 4.09 9.83 12.04
N ARG A 116 4.80 9.72 10.90
CA ARG A 116 6.14 10.29 10.68
C ARG A 116 6.12 11.81 10.78
N GLN A 117 5.20 12.47 10.09
CA GLN A 117 5.08 13.92 10.01
C GLN A 117 4.81 14.56 11.37
N HIS A 118 4.03 13.90 12.24
CA HIS A 118 3.68 14.38 13.57
C HIS A 118 4.62 13.85 14.67
N GLY A 119 5.69 13.13 14.31
CA GLY A 119 6.65 12.59 15.28
C GLY A 119 6.07 11.58 16.26
N VAL A 120 4.97 10.90 15.89
CA VAL A 120 4.31 9.94 16.77
C VAL A 120 5.11 8.65 16.82
N VAL A 121 5.40 8.18 18.03
CA VAL A 121 5.99 6.85 18.26
C VAL A 121 4.86 5.91 18.67
N PRO A 122 4.42 4.98 17.81
CA PRO A 122 3.34 4.04 18.15
C PRO A 122 3.79 3.06 19.24
N ARG A 123 2.81 2.47 19.96
CA ARG A 123 3.11 1.43 20.96
C ARG A 123 3.71 0.18 20.30
N ARG A 124 3.02 -0.31 19.27
CA ARG A 124 3.41 -1.48 18.47
C ARG A 124 4.04 -1.04 17.15
N PRO A 125 4.88 -1.86 16.51
CA PRO A 125 5.28 -1.62 15.13
C PRO A 125 4.05 -1.50 14.22
N VAL A 126 4.14 -0.65 13.20
CA VAL A 126 3.11 -0.54 12.16
C VAL A 126 3.71 -1.06 10.87
N GLU A 127 3.01 -1.97 10.20
CA GLU A 127 3.41 -2.52 8.91
C GLU A 127 2.37 -2.17 7.84
N VAL A 128 2.84 -1.62 6.73
CA VAL A 128 2.05 -1.49 5.50
C VAL A 128 2.11 -2.81 4.75
N VAL A 129 0.99 -3.26 4.17
CA VAL A 129 0.96 -4.44 3.30
C VAL A 129 0.23 -4.17 1.98
N SER A 130 0.76 -4.73 0.90
CA SER A 130 0.01 -5.01 -0.32
C SER A 130 0.08 -6.51 -0.57
N PHE A 131 -1.05 -7.18 -0.36
CA PHE A 131 -1.20 -8.59 -0.71
C PHE A 131 -1.06 -8.79 -2.21
N ALA A 132 -0.55 -9.95 -2.59
CA ALA A 132 -0.44 -10.38 -3.96
C ALA A 132 -1.65 -11.21 -4.35
N CYS A 133 -2.19 -10.94 -5.55
CA CYS A 133 -3.17 -11.80 -6.20
C CYS A 133 -4.49 -11.94 -5.43
N GLU A 134 -4.98 -10.84 -4.85
CA GLU A 134 -6.24 -10.84 -4.09
C GLU A 134 -7.43 -11.12 -5.01
N GLU A 135 -7.47 -10.46 -6.17
CA GLU A 135 -8.58 -10.51 -7.14
C GLU A 135 -8.69 -11.87 -7.85
N SER A 136 -7.71 -12.76 -7.63
CA SER A 136 -7.67 -14.13 -8.16
C SER A 136 -7.80 -14.28 -9.68
N SER A 137 -7.74 -13.17 -10.44
CA SER A 137 -7.95 -13.16 -11.89
C SER A 137 -6.91 -13.98 -12.68
N ARG A 138 -5.74 -14.26 -12.07
CA ARG A 138 -4.70 -15.13 -12.62
C ARG A 138 -4.23 -16.25 -11.68
N CYS A 139 -4.54 -16.23 -10.39
CA CYS A 139 -4.13 -17.31 -9.49
C CYS A 139 -4.94 -18.58 -9.80
N GLY A 140 -4.24 -19.67 -10.13
CA GLY A 140 -4.83 -20.93 -10.59
C GLY A 140 -4.91 -21.10 -12.12
N ARG A 141 -4.42 -20.13 -12.90
CA ARG A 141 -4.17 -20.27 -14.35
C ARG A 141 -2.67 -20.18 -14.60
N GLU A 142 -2.15 -20.84 -15.65
CA GLU A 142 -0.72 -20.79 -16.00
C GLU A 142 -0.24 -19.33 -16.05
N VAL A 143 0.56 -18.94 -15.05
CA VAL A 143 1.27 -17.67 -15.06
C VAL A 143 2.56 -17.92 -15.83
N VAL A 144 2.51 -17.79 -17.16
CA VAL A 144 3.75 -17.75 -17.96
C VAL A 144 4.48 -16.47 -17.58
N LEU A 145 5.56 -16.63 -16.81
CA LEU A 145 6.52 -15.56 -16.55
C LEU A 145 7.34 -15.39 -17.83
N ALA A 146 6.96 -14.39 -18.64
CA ALA A 146 7.80 -13.88 -19.72
C ALA A 146 8.85 -12.91 -19.17
#